data_AF-A0A0D1ZLM7-F1
#
_entry.id   AF-A0A0D1ZLM7-F1
#
_cell.length_a   1.000
_cell.length_b   1.000
_cell.length_c   1.000
_cell.angle_alpha   90.00
_cell.angle_beta   90.00
_cell.angle_gamma   90.00
#
_symmetry.space_group_name_H-M   'P 1'
#
loop_
_entity.id
_entity.type
_entity.pdbx_description
1 polymer ?
#
loop_
_entity_poly.entity_id
_entity_poly.type
_entity_poly.pdbx_seq_one_letter_code
_entity_poly.pdbx_strand_id
1 'polypeptide(L)'
;MPSSPSCSSNTSRMQFSFQQKRKLPPSVSSKPFKRLSAHRQQQSWEEEYFAGTEAIVGEERRWISDIEQTSLRFSTTLHFVGPLNQPPSETPAQVWLTQGHSKYAVKLFKPYTDEDAKSQLAHLPDPKPSLQKVKHDYSPFLQEMKAYERIRKFCPESQRHFFLTYHGTIDIPRSSGHHQGVVIDLLQLGIENRRLQSASVPEGFRPHLDSLRLALVDMDLSEVEERWYLSVLKSRLKMVTALHALGISHGDIKSDCFGLPVSLHDIALYDFSRSYTFTPERPCRLRLRPLKREVDVERRHVRETVLDLAKSARLLHHFATLLNTTAEKARDMLRIRVPRHLLPTELSVVRLSIILENSDPFFPSLSSILPFLEPTASGRPAEWTVTMVKHLDDFVCVSYSEMKDCAVPSKSFILASLVSSGGVIIEQLSLLCPHGSPPSKSAFALLPSTWLGTLDTRRLVWILLHSPSFCGTEKTVTVLDRQQLDTEMKEVH
;
A
#
# COMPACT_ATOMS: atom_id res chain seq x y z
N MET A 1 1.01 -42.07 -44.33
CA MET A 1 1.41 -43.28 -45.08
C MET A 1 0.94 -43.08 -46.51
N PRO A 2 1.77 -43.20 -47.56
CA PRO A 2 3.23 -43.43 -47.62
C PRO A 2 3.93 -42.18 -48.26
N SER A 3 5.22 -42.01 -48.48
CA SER A 3 6.50 -42.66 -48.14
C SER A 3 7.58 -41.69 -48.63
N SER A 4 8.64 -41.50 -47.83
CA SER A 4 9.87 -40.79 -48.19
C SER A 4 10.57 -41.42 -49.42
N PRO A 5 11.57 -40.73 -50.00
CA PRO A 5 12.93 -41.16 -49.64
C PRO A 5 13.92 -40.04 -49.37
N SER A 6 14.88 -40.44 -48.54
CA SER A 6 16.11 -39.81 -48.09
C SER A 6 17.13 -39.52 -49.20
N CYS A 7 17.95 -38.50 -49.00
CA CYS A 7 19.39 -38.58 -49.26
C CYS A 7 20.20 -37.68 -48.32
N SER A 8 21.33 -38.23 -47.89
CA SER A 8 22.27 -37.79 -46.88
C SER A 8 23.64 -37.57 -47.52
N SER A 9 24.41 -36.59 -47.03
CA SER A 9 25.88 -36.59 -46.86
C SER A 9 26.32 -35.18 -46.44
N ASN A 10 26.81 -34.92 -45.23
CA ASN A 10 28.09 -35.23 -44.58
C ASN A 10 29.34 -34.48 -45.11
N THR A 11 30.14 -34.01 -44.14
CA THR A 11 31.47 -33.36 -44.19
C THR A 11 31.47 -31.85 -44.52
N SER A 12 32.22 -30.96 -43.85
CA SER A 12 33.48 -31.15 -43.14
C SER A 12 33.73 -30.11 -42.03
N ARG A 13 34.56 -30.56 -41.09
CA ARG A 13 35.04 -29.94 -39.86
C ARG A 13 36.25 -29.07 -40.18
N MET A 14 36.31 -27.81 -39.75
CA MET A 14 37.58 -27.08 -39.64
C MET A 14 37.69 -26.40 -38.28
N GLN A 15 38.57 -26.98 -37.45
CA GLN A 15 39.15 -26.39 -36.26
C GLN A 15 40.17 -25.33 -36.69
N PHE A 16 40.16 -24.16 -36.08
CA PHE A 16 41.35 -23.30 -36.02
C PHE A 16 41.81 -23.16 -34.57
N SER A 17 42.96 -23.79 -34.33
CA SER A 17 43.82 -23.66 -33.18
C SER A 17 44.70 -22.41 -33.35
N PHE A 18 44.76 -21.56 -32.32
CA PHE A 18 45.91 -20.69 -32.12
C PHE A 18 46.39 -20.84 -30.68
N GLN A 19 47.42 -21.67 -30.52
CA GLN A 19 48.28 -21.70 -29.34
C GLN A 19 49.36 -20.62 -29.48
N GLN A 20 49.43 -19.69 -28.53
CA GLN A 20 50.66 -18.95 -28.25
C GLN A 20 51.19 -19.34 -26.88
N LYS A 21 52.28 -20.12 -26.91
CA LYS A 21 53.09 -20.52 -25.76
C LYS A 21 53.81 -19.29 -25.19
N ARG A 22 53.51 -18.89 -23.96
CA ARG A 22 54.45 -18.14 -23.10
C ARG A 22 54.93 -19.09 -21.99
N LYS A 23 56.24 -19.30 -21.96
CA LYS A 23 56.97 -20.08 -20.95
C LYS A 23 56.92 -19.35 -19.60
N LEU A 24 56.52 -20.06 -18.54
CA LEU A 24 56.70 -19.64 -17.14
C LEU A 24 57.88 -20.41 -16.53
N PRO A 25 58.74 -19.80 -15.70
CA PRO A 25 59.80 -20.48 -14.96
C PRO A 25 59.26 -21.23 -13.72
N PRO A 26 60.06 -22.12 -13.10
CA PRO A 26 59.56 -23.13 -12.17
C PRO A 26 59.28 -22.60 -10.76
N SER A 27 58.38 -23.33 -10.12
CA SER A 27 57.91 -23.29 -8.74
C SER A 27 58.89 -22.80 -7.68
N VAL A 28 58.47 -21.76 -6.93
CA VAL A 28 58.94 -21.51 -5.56
C VAL A 28 57.87 -22.01 -4.60
N SER A 29 58.27 -22.98 -3.78
CA SER A 29 57.53 -23.52 -2.63
C SER A 29 57.07 -22.40 -1.69
N SER A 30 55.77 -22.09 -1.70
CA SER A 30 55.15 -21.26 -0.66
C SER A 30 54.52 -22.16 0.39
N LYS A 31 55.15 -22.19 1.57
CA LYS A 31 54.59 -22.73 2.82
C LYS A 31 53.17 -22.19 3.05
N PRO A 32 52.28 -22.96 3.69
CA PRO A 32 50.92 -22.51 3.95
C PRO A 32 50.96 -21.28 4.84
N PHE A 33 50.45 -20.16 4.32
CA PHE A 33 50.12 -19.00 5.14
C PHE A 33 49.14 -19.47 6.22
N LYS A 34 49.64 -19.57 7.46
CA LYS A 34 48.79 -19.51 8.64
C LYS A 34 47.97 -18.23 8.49
N ARG A 35 46.67 -18.38 8.17
CA ARG A 35 45.70 -17.31 8.31
C ARG A 35 45.81 -16.84 9.74
N LEU A 36 46.43 -15.67 9.93
CA LEU A 36 46.27 -14.88 11.12
C LEU A 36 44.77 -14.67 11.27
N SER A 37 44.21 -15.36 12.26
CA SER A 37 42.88 -15.14 12.79
C SER A 37 42.82 -13.71 13.32
N ALA A 38 42.56 -12.76 12.42
CA ALA A 38 42.08 -11.46 12.82
C ALA A 38 40.79 -11.71 13.62
N HIS A 39 40.77 -11.21 14.87
CA HIS A 39 39.57 -11.08 15.67
C HIS A 39 38.51 -10.35 14.83
N ARG A 40 37.66 -11.09 14.10
CA ARG A 40 36.32 -10.62 13.75
C ARG A 40 35.62 -10.48 15.08
N GLN A 41 35.44 -9.25 15.56
CA GLN A 41 34.34 -8.95 16.46
C GLN A 41 33.11 -9.62 15.84
N GLN A 42 32.50 -10.51 16.60
CA GLN A 42 31.39 -11.32 16.17
C GLN A 42 30.21 -10.37 16.01
N GLN A 43 30.01 -9.88 14.78
CA GLN A 43 28.95 -8.94 14.44
C GLN A 43 27.62 -9.50 14.98
N SER A 44 26.88 -8.67 15.71
CA SER A 44 25.62 -9.11 16.31
C SER A 44 24.61 -9.49 15.22
N TRP A 45 23.63 -10.34 15.54
CA TRP A 45 22.56 -10.65 14.58
C TRP A 45 21.83 -9.40 14.12
N GLU A 46 21.62 -8.44 15.02
CA GLU A 46 21.03 -7.14 14.70
C GLU A 46 21.85 -6.38 13.65
N GLU A 47 23.16 -6.26 13.87
CA GLU A 47 24.07 -5.60 12.95
C GLU A 47 24.12 -6.30 11.59
N GLU A 48 24.09 -7.64 11.57
CA GLU A 48 24.02 -8.45 10.34
C GLU A 48 22.69 -8.19 9.58
N TYR A 49 21.57 -8.21 10.30
CA TYR A 49 20.23 -8.10 9.70
C TYR A 49 19.94 -6.72 9.13
N PHE A 50 20.37 -5.65 9.83
CA PHE A 50 20.14 -4.26 9.42
C PHE A 50 21.29 -3.62 8.64
N ALA A 51 22.29 -4.41 8.22
CA ALA A 51 23.40 -3.90 7.43
C ALA A 51 22.90 -3.20 6.14
N GLY A 52 23.14 -1.88 6.03
CA GLY A 52 22.80 -1.10 4.84
C GLY A 52 21.32 -0.74 4.70
N THR A 53 20.57 -0.66 5.80
CA THR A 53 19.14 -0.29 5.83
C THR A 53 18.85 1.06 6.49
N GLU A 54 19.86 1.91 6.66
CA GLU A 54 19.75 3.23 7.31
C GLU A 54 18.70 4.10 6.61
N ALA A 55 18.66 4.06 5.28
CA ALA A 55 17.67 4.76 4.46
C ALA A 55 16.23 4.23 4.57
N ILE A 56 16.03 3.06 5.19
CA ILE A 56 14.73 2.38 5.31
C ILE A 56 14.19 2.51 6.73
N VAL A 57 15.04 2.26 7.73
CA VAL A 57 14.65 2.18 9.14
C VAL A 57 14.89 3.51 9.87
N GLY A 58 15.68 4.41 9.29
CA GLY A 58 16.20 5.58 9.99
C GLY A 58 17.31 5.21 10.96
N GLU A 59 17.97 6.24 11.52
CA GLU A 59 19.07 6.05 12.48
C GLU A 59 18.55 5.62 13.87
N GLU A 60 17.36 6.09 14.27
CA GLU A 60 16.74 5.75 15.55
C GLU A 60 15.82 4.53 15.45
N ARG A 61 16.33 3.35 15.80
CA ARG A 61 15.58 2.09 15.82
C ARG A 61 14.81 1.91 17.14
N ARG A 62 13.84 2.80 17.40
CA ARG A 62 13.10 2.92 18.68
C ARG A 62 12.38 1.64 19.12
N TRP A 63 12.19 0.67 18.23
CA TRP A 63 11.50 -0.59 18.51
C TRP A 63 12.43 -1.76 18.92
N ILE A 64 13.76 -1.57 18.93
CA ILE A 64 14.71 -2.66 19.26
C ILE A 64 14.77 -2.96 20.76
N SER A 65 14.55 -1.95 21.60
CA SER A 65 14.72 -2.05 23.05
C SER A 65 13.54 -2.67 23.82
N ASP A 66 12.40 -2.94 23.16
CA ASP A 66 11.20 -3.48 23.82
C ASP A 66 11.24 -5.02 23.84
N ILE A 67 12.05 -5.56 24.75
CA ILE A 67 12.16 -6.99 25.03
C ILE A 67 10.95 -7.39 25.89
N GLU A 68 9.95 -7.99 25.24
CA GLU A 68 8.85 -8.77 25.84
C GLU A 68 7.92 -8.04 26.82
N GLN A 69 6.94 -7.31 26.27
CA GLN A 69 5.73 -6.94 27.02
C GLN A 69 4.59 -7.93 26.71
N THR A 70 3.72 -8.14 27.69
CA THR A 70 2.48 -8.93 27.56
C THR A 70 1.65 -8.50 26.37
N SER A 71 1.27 -9.46 25.52
CA SER A 71 0.40 -9.23 24.37
C SER A 71 -0.95 -8.65 24.80
N LEU A 72 -1.48 -7.72 24.00
CA LEU A 72 -2.81 -7.16 24.19
C LEU A 72 -3.84 -8.29 24.12
N ARG A 73 -4.59 -8.46 25.21
CA ARG A 73 -5.72 -9.39 25.27
C ARG A 73 -7.00 -8.63 24.95
N PHE A 74 -7.81 -9.19 24.08
CA PHE A 74 -9.12 -8.65 23.80
C PHE A 74 -10.08 -9.09 24.92
N SER A 75 -10.66 -8.12 25.62
CA SER A 75 -11.43 -8.36 26.85
C SER A 75 -12.94 -8.43 26.64
N THR A 76 -13.45 -8.11 25.45
CA THR A 76 -14.88 -8.10 25.17
C THR A 76 -15.37 -9.47 24.69
N THR A 77 -16.54 -9.89 25.18
CA THR A 77 -17.21 -11.10 24.68
C THR A 77 -17.58 -10.95 23.20
N LEU A 78 -17.22 -11.96 22.40
CA LEU A 78 -17.51 -12.00 20.97
C LEU A 78 -18.50 -13.11 20.65
N HIS A 79 -19.53 -12.77 19.89
CA HIS A 79 -20.46 -13.73 19.29
C HIS A 79 -19.99 -14.05 17.87
N PHE A 80 -19.71 -15.32 17.60
CA PHE A 80 -19.28 -15.78 16.27
C PHE A 80 -20.49 -15.93 15.35
N VAL A 81 -20.57 -15.07 14.33
CA VAL A 81 -21.70 -15.04 13.40
C VAL A 81 -21.51 -16.10 12.31
N GLY A 82 -20.32 -16.12 11.70
CA GLY A 82 -20.00 -17.07 10.63
C GLY A 82 -18.62 -16.80 10.03
N PRO A 83 -18.06 -17.75 9.26
CA PRO A 83 -16.77 -17.56 8.60
C PRO A 83 -16.93 -16.56 7.42
N LEU A 84 -15.99 -15.61 7.28
CA LEU A 84 -16.04 -14.58 6.23
C LEU A 84 -15.76 -15.15 4.84
N ASN A 85 -14.94 -16.20 4.79
CA ASN A 85 -14.76 -17.04 3.61
C ASN A 85 -15.33 -18.42 3.92
N GLN A 86 -15.62 -19.26 2.93
CA GLN A 86 -15.90 -20.69 3.16
C GLN A 86 -14.62 -21.51 2.93
N PRO A 87 -13.57 -21.40 3.77
CA PRO A 87 -12.34 -22.12 3.52
C PRO A 87 -12.54 -23.62 3.75
N PRO A 88 -11.78 -24.47 3.04
CA PRO A 88 -11.69 -25.89 3.35
C PRO A 88 -11.34 -26.11 4.83
N SER A 89 -11.89 -27.17 5.42
CA SER A 89 -11.68 -27.53 6.84
C SER A 89 -10.20 -27.74 7.21
N GLU A 90 -9.35 -28.03 6.22
CA GLU A 90 -7.92 -28.27 6.41
C GLU A 90 -7.06 -27.01 6.52
N THR A 91 -7.61 -25.82 6.23
CA THR A 91 -6.84 -24.56 6.26
C THR A 91 -6.20 -24.28 7.63
N PRO A 92 -4.96 -23.74 7.67
CA PRO A 92 -4.23 -23.48 8.92
C PRO A 92 -4.82 -22.32 9.73
N ALA A 93 -5.59 -21.44 9.08
CA ALA A 93 -6.31 -20.35 9.73
C ALA A 93 -7.64 -20.08 9.02
N GLN A 94 -8.62 -19.56 9.77
CA GLN A 94 -9.94 -19.17 9.27
C GLN A 94 -10.31 -17.79 9.80
N VAL A 95 -10.88 -16.94 8.95
CA VAL A 95 -11.36 -15.62 9.37
C VAL A 95 -12.86 -15.67 9.61
N TRP A 96 -13.29 -15.22 10.79
CA TRP A 96 -14.67 -15.21 11.24
C TRP A 96 -15.18 -13.80 11.44
N LEU A 97 -16.43 -13.57 11.03
CA LEU A 97 -17.20 -12.40 11.42
C LEU A 97 -17.68 -12.61 12.85
N THR A 98 -17.39 -11.63 13.69
CA THR A 98 -17.84 -11.62 15.07
C THR A 98 -18.56 -10.33 15.42
N GLN A 99 -19.45 -10.41 16.40
CA GLN A 99 -20.23 -9.30 16.91
C GLN A 99 -20.02 -9.15 18.42
N GLY A 100 -19.65 -7.95 18.84
CA GLY A 100 -19.63 -7.50 20.23
C GLY A 100 -20.25 -6.11 20.32
N HIS A 101 -19.57 -5.15 20.95
CA HIS A 101 -19.93 -3.73 20.87
C HIS A 101 -19.83 -3.14 19.45
N SER A 102 -19.02 -3.78 18.59
CA SER A 102 -18.89 -3.49 17.16
C SER A 102 -18.75 -4.82 16.40
N LYS A 103 -18.63 -4.74 15.07
CA LYS A 103 -18.29 -5.90 14.22
C LYS A 103 -16.78 -6.00 14.04
N TYR A 104 -16.23 -7.20 14.25
CA TYR A 104 -14.81 -7.48 14.10
C TYR A 104 -14.57 -8.68 13.20
N ALA A 105 -13.39 -8.69 12.57
CA ALA A 105 -12.84 -9.90 11.96
C ALA A 105 -11.92 -10.59 12.97
N VAL A 106 -12.12 -11.89 13.15
CA VAL A 106 -11.27 -12.72 14.01
C VAL A 106 -10.61 -13.79 13.17
N LYS A 107 -9.29 -13.75 13.07
CA LYS A 107 -8.52 -14.81 12.42
C LYS A 107 -8.15 -15.86 13.45
N LEU A 108 -8.78 -17.01 13.37
CA LEU A 108 -8.55 -18.18 14.22
C LEU A 108 -7.50 -19.08 13.59
N PHE A 109 -6.51 -19.46 14.38
CA PHE A 109 -5.44 -20.35 13.97
C PHE A 109 -5.64 -21.74 14.58
N LYS A 110 -5.29 -22.75 13.79
CA LYS A 110 -5.08 -24.09 14.36
C LYS A 110 -3.89 -24.03 15.33
N PRO A 111 -3.92 -24.79 16.45
CA PRO A 111 -2.77 -24.89 17.33
C PRO A 111 -1.54 -25.37 16.55
N TYR A 112 -0.41 -24.68 16.72
CA TYR A 112 0.86 -25.15 16.15
C TYR A 112 1.44 -26.24 17.07
N THR A 113 1.40 -27.48 16.60
CA THR A 113 1.63 -28.67 17.43
C THR A 113 3.12 -28.99 17.63
N ASP A 114 3.44 -29.92 18.53
CA ASP A 114 4.80 -30.46 18.63
C ASP A 114 5.21 -31.23 17.36
N GLU A 115 4.25 -31.85 16.69
CA GLU A 115 4.44 -32.59 15.44
C GLU A 115 4.81 -31.64 14.30
N ASP A 116 4.12 -30.50 14.19
CA ASP A 116 4.46 -29.45 13.23
C ASP A 116 5.88 -28.91 13.47
N ALA A 117 6.21 -28.65 14.74
CA ALA A 117 7.53 -28.16 15.12
C ALA A 117 8.63 -29.21 14.88
N LYS A 118 8.39 -30.50 15.15
CA LYS A 118 9.32 -31.61 14.86
C LYS A 118 9.55 -31.74 13.35
N SER A 119 8.49 -31.63 12.55
CA SER A 119 8.56 -31.64 11.09
C SER A 119 9.43 -30.50 10.59
N GLN A 120 9.21 -29.28 11.09
CA GLN A 120 10.04 -28.13 10.72
C GLN A 120 11.49 -28.27 11.18
N LEU A 121 11.72 -28.78 12.39
CA LEU A 121 13.05 -29.01 12.98
C LEU A 121 13.87 -30.03 12.17
N ALA A 122 13.21 -31.01 11.52
CA ALA A 122 13.88 -31.99 10.67
C ALA A 122 14.57 -31.36 9.45
N HIS A 123 14.10 -30.17 9.02
CA HIS A 123 14.65 -29.44 7.88
C HIS A 123 15.70 -28.38 8.27
N LEU A 124 15.94 -28.15 9.57
CA LEU A 124 16.90 -27.16 10.04
C LEU A 124 18.34 -27.73 10.08
N PRO A 125 19.36 -26.91 9.73
CA PRO A 125 20.75 -27.33 9.79
C PRO A 125 21.23 -27.49 11.24
N ASP A 126 22.27 -28.31 11.43
CA ASP A 126 22.91 -28.46 12.74
C ASP A 126 23.77 -27.22 13.12
N PRO A 127 23.86 -26.87 14.42
CA PRO A 127 23.18 -27.50 15.54
C PRO A 127 21.68 -27.17 15.59
N LYS A 128 20.87 -28.21 15.81
CA LYS A 128 19.42 -28.07 15.87
C LYS A 128 18.97 -27.20 17.05
N PRO A 129 18.08 -26.22 16.83
CA PRO A 129 17.50 -25.43 17.91
C PRO A 129 16.53 -26.24 18.76
N SER A 130 16.16 -25.70 19.93
CA SER A 130 15.14 -26.30 20.78
C SER A 130 13.78 -26.31 20.08
N LEU A 131 12.95 -27.32 20.39
CA LEU A 131 11.59 -27.43 19.87
C LEU A 131 10.74 -26.19 20.22
N GLN A 132 10.95 -25.62 21.41
CA GLN A 132 10.29 -24.39 21.85
C GLN A 132 10.67 -23.18 20.98
N LYS A 133 11.95 -23.04 20.60
CA LYS A 133 12.39 -21.97 19.70
C LYS A 133 11.77 -22.12 18.31
N VAL A 134 11.67 -23.36 17.79
CA VAL A 134 10.96 -23.62 16.53
C VAL A 134 9.50 -23.22 16.62
N LYS A 135 8.78 -23.64 17.67
CA LYS A 135 7.39 -23.22 17.91
C LYS A 135 7.24 -21.71 17.93
N HIS A 136 8.13 -21.02 18.64
CA HIS A 136 8.11 -19.57 18.77
C HIS A 136 8.35 -18.82 17.45
N ASP A 137 9.25 -19.35 16.60
CA ASP A 137 9.67 -18.68 15.37
C ASP A 137 8.80 -19.03 14.15
N TYR A 138 8.15 -20.20 14.17
CA TYR A 138 7.33 -20.73 13.06
C TYR A 138 5.82 -20.70 13.30
N SER A 139 5.34 -20.51 14.53
CA SER A 139 3.88 -20.43 14.79
C SER A 139 3.24 -19.28 14.01
N PRO A 140 2.29 -19.54 13.09
CA PRO A 140 1.65 -18.50 12.31
C PRO A 140 0.89 -17.48 13.17
N PHE A 141 0.27 -17.94 14.26
CA PHE A 141 -0.39 -17.06 15.23
C PHE A 141 0.61 -16.10 15.88
N LEU A 142 1.77 -16.60 16.35
CA LEU A 142 2.77 -15.75 17.00
C LEU A 142 3.39 -14.76 16.02
N GLN A 143 3.59 -15.14 14.76
CA GLN A 143 4.09 -14.25 13.73
C GLN A 143 3.13 -13.08 13.48
N GLU A 144 1.84 -13.40 13.31
CA GLU A 144 0.82 -12.39 13.04
C GLU A 144 0.60 -11.47 14.25
N MET A 145 0.53 -12.04 15.46
CA MET A 145 0.44 -11.28 16.70
C MET A 145 1.64 -10.33 16.88
N LYS A 146 2.89 -10.81 16.68
CA LYS A 146 4.09 -9.98 16.82
C LYS A 146 4.11 -8.82 15.83
N ALA A 147 3.72 -9.07 14.59
CA ALA A 147 3.65 -8.02 13.57
C ALA A 147 2.64 -6.94 13.96
N TYR A 148 1.42 -7.33 14.35
CA TYR A 148 0.39 -6.37 14.76
C TYR A 148 0.74 -5.62 16.05
N GLU A 149 1.34 -6.27 17.04
CA GLU A 149 1.82 -5.58 18.26
C GLU A 149 2.89 -4.54 17.91
N ARG A 150 3.84 -4.90 17.03
CA ARG A 150 4.89 -4.00 16.56
C ARG A 150 4.29 -2.80 15.83
N ILE A 151 3.34 -3.03 14.93
CA ILE A 151 2.60 -1.98 14.21
C ILE A 151 1.85 -1.09 15.21
N ARG A 152 1.07 -1.66 16.11
CA ARG A 152 0.27 -0.91 17.10
C ARG A 152 1.14 0.04 17.94
N LYS A 153 2.27 -0.46 18.44
CA LYS A 153 3.14 0.30 19.35
C LYS A 153 4.00 1.35 18.65
N PHE A 154 4.57 1.00 17.50
CA PHE A 154 5.67 1.78 16.92
C PHE A 154 5.34 2.41 15.57
N CYS A 155 4.25 2.00 14.90
CA CYS A 155 3.85 2.63 13.64
C CYS A 155 3.39 4.07 13.91
N PRO A 156 3.98 5.08 13.20
CA PRO A 156 3.51 6.45 13.25
C PRO A 156 2.02 6.54 12.91
N GLU A 157 1.29 7.41 13.60
CA GLU A 157 -0.15 7.55 13.40
C GLU A 157 -0.53 7.84 11.94
N SER A 158 0.28 8.64 11.24
CA SER A 158 0.12 8.94 9.82
C SER A 158 0.22 7.70 8.90
N GLN A 159 0.86 6.62 9.34
CA GLN A 159 1.07 5.40 8.56
C GLN A 159 0.23 4.21 9.05
N ARG A 160 -0.43 4.30 10.21
CA ARG A 160 -1.23 3.20 10.77
C ARG A 160 -2.33 2.73 9.85
N HIS A 161 -2.88 3.63 9.03
CA HIS A 161 -3.93 3.32 8.06
C HIS A 161 -3.49 2.35 6.94
N PHE A 162 -2.18 2.09 6.78
CA PHE A 162 -1.72 1.05 5.87
C PHE A 162 -2.01 -0.37 6.38
N PHE A 163 -2.41 -0.51 7.64
CA PHE A 163 -2.61 -1.79 8.31
C PHE A 163 -4.01 -1.85 8.92
N LEU A 164 -4.51 -3.06 9.14
CA LEU A 164 -5.75 -3.24 9.90
C LEU A 164 -5.54 -2.89 11.36
N THR A 165 -6.51 -2.20 11.98
CA THR A 165 -6.48 -1.95 13.41
C THR A 165 -6.52 -3.27 14.15
N TYR A 166 -5.56 -3.47 15.04
CA TYR A 166 -5.45 -4.67 15.87
C TYR A 166 -5.96 -4.38 17.28
N HIS A 167 -6.87 -5.23 17.74
CA HIS A 167 -7.56 -5.07 19.03
C HIS A 167 -7.06 -6.03 20.10
N GLY A 168 -6.25 -7.02 19.75
CA GLY A 168 -5.68 -7.98 20.70
C GLY A 168 -5.84 -9.42 20.25
N THR A 169 -5.50 -10.33 21.16
CA THR A 169 -5.65 -11.77 20.98
C THR A 169 -6.75 -12.35 21.88
N ILE A 170 -7.31 -13.48 21.45
CA ILE A 170 -8.26 -14.29 22.20
C ILE A 170 -7.83 -15.75 22.21
N ASP A 171 -8.27 -16.49 23.21
CA ASP A 171 -8.18 -17.95 23.26
C ASP A 171 -9.60 -18.52 23.28
N ILE A 172 -9.90 -19.45 22.38
CA ILE A 172 -11.21 -20.09 22.28
C ILE A 172 -11.07 -21.57 22.65
N PRO A 173 -11.73 -22.02 23.73
CA PRO A 173 -11.82 -23.44 24.03
C PRO A 173 -12.74 -24.12 23.01
N ARG A 174 -12.21 -25.08 22.25
CA ARG A 174 -13.00 -26.01 21.42
C ARG A 174 -12.80 -27.45 21.89
N SER A 175 -13.77 -28.31 21.57
CA SER A 175 -13.73 -29.74 21.88
C SER A 175 -12.50 -30.47 21.32
N SER A 176 -11.83 -29.91 20.31
CA SER A 176 -10.60 -30.42 19.69
C SER A 176 -9.32 -29.65 20.09
N GLY A 177 -9.39 -28.70 21.03
CA GLY A 177 -8.25 -27.92 21.53
C GLY A 177 -8.48 -26.40 21.56
N HIS A 178 -7.52 -25.67 22.15
CA HIS A 178 -7.57 -24.21 22.27
C HIS A 178 -7.14 -23.55 20.96
N HIS A 179 -8.06 -22.83 20.30
CA HIS A 179 -7.70 -22.03 19.13
C HIS A 179 -7.29 -20.64 19.59
N GLN A 180 -6.19 -20.15 19.03
CA GLN A 180 -5.73 -18.79 19.28
C GLN A 180 -6.26 -17.89 18.17
N GLY A 181 -6.67 -16.68 18.52
CA GLY A 181 -7.27 -15.73 17.58
C GLY A 181 -6.61 -14.37 17.64
N VAL A 182 -6.47 -13.73 16.48
CA VAL A 182 -6.13 -12.31 16.34
C VAL A 182 -7.41 -11.55 15.99
N VAL A 183 -7.73 -10.52 16.78
CA VAL A 183 -8.91 -9.66 16.59
C VAL A 183 -8.48 -8.38 15.88
N ILE A 184 -9.10 -8.11 14.73
CA ILE A 184 -8.82 -6.98 13.85
C ILE A 184 -10.12 -6.32 13.39
N ASP A 185 -10.01 -5.07 12.90
CA ASP A 185 -11.13 -4.41 12.26
C ASP A 185 -11.72 -5.27 11.13
N LEU A 186 -13.05 -5.32 11.07
CA LEU A 186 -13.72 -5.85 9.91
C LEU A 186 -13.50 -4.89 8.75
N LEU A 187 -12.91 -5.41 7.69
CA LEU A 187 -12.79 -4.68 6.44
C LEU A 187 -14.17 -4.38 5.84
N GLN A 188 -14.54 -3.09 5.82
CA GLN A 188 -15.82 -2.63 5.31
C GLN A 188 -15.70 -2.23 3.84
N LEU A 189 -16.71 -2.63 3.05
CA LEU A 189 -16.87 -2.15 1.69
C LEU A 189 -17.38 -0.71 1.74
N GLY A 190 -16.65 0.22 1.15
CA GLY A 190 -17.11 1.61 1.04
C GLY A 190 -15.98 2.62 0.95
N ILE A 191 -16.34 3.90 0.99
CA ILE A 191 -15.38 5.03 0.98
C ILE A 191 -15.12 5.56 2.39
N GLU A 192 -15.89 5.12 3.39
CA GLU A 192 -15.89 5.71 4.73
C GLU A 192 -14.54 5.58 5.44
N ASN A 193 -13.79 4.52 5.12
CA ASN A 193 -12.49 4.23 5.73
C ASN A 193 -11.33 4.46 4.76
N ARG A 194 -11.61 5.00 3.57
CA ARG A 194 -10.58 5.31 2.57
C ARG A 194 -9.91 6.64 2.88
N ARG A 195 -8.63 6.72 2.51
CA ARG A 195 -7.83 7.94 2.60
C ARG A 195 -7.28 8.30 1.24
N LEU A 196 -7.21 9.60 0.97
CA LEU A 196 -6.44 10.08 -0.16
C LEU A 196 -4.96 10.00 0.14
N GLN A 197 -4.22 9.55 -0.86
CA GLN A 197 -2.77 9.41 -0.81
C GLN A 197 -2.11 10.38 -1.78
N SER A 198 -0.92 10.85 -1.42
CA SER A 198 -0.20 11.79 -2.28
C SER A 198 0.21 11.18 -3.62
N ALA A 199 0.06 11.96 -4.69
CA ALA A 199 0.56 11.72 -6.04
C ALA A 199 2.10 11.76 -6.11
N SER A 200 2.77 12.40 -5.13
CA SER A 200 4.22 12.50 -5.05
C SER A 200 4.91 11.13 -5.09
N VAL A 201 6.07 11.08 -5.74
CA VAL A 201 6.86 9.85 -5.92
C VAL A 201 8.15 9.96 -5.09
N PRO A 202 8.31 9.15 -4.05
CA PRO A 202 9.60 9.02 -3.36
C PRO A 202 10.70 8.54 -4.30
N GLU A 203 11.91 9.10 -4.18
CA GLU A 203 13.04 8.79 -5.07
C GLU A 203 13.36 7.30 -5.12
N GLY A 204 13.32 6.63 -3.96
CA GLY A 204 13.58 5.20 -3.85
C GLY A 204 12.57 4.30 -4.58
N PHE A 205 11.45 4.84 -5.06
CA PHE A 205 10.44 4.08 -5.80
C PHE A 205 10.60 4.20 -7.32
N ARG A 206 11.35 5.19 -7.82
CA ARG A 206 11.51 5.42 -9.27
C ARG A 206 11.98 4.19 -10.04
N PRO A 207 13.00 3.42 -9.60
CA PRO A 207 13.45 2.23 -10.34
C PRO A 207 12.34 1.18 -10.52
N HIS A 208 11.45 1.05 -9.54
CA HIS A 208 10.33 0.12 -9.60
C HIS A 208 9.23 0.61 -10.54
N LEU A 209 8.93 1.91 -10.53
CA LEU A 209 7.97 2.55 -11.42
C LEU A 209 8.44 2.50 -12.87
N ASP A 210 9.70 2.81 -13.14
CA ASP A 210 10.28 2.76 -14.49
C ASP A 210 10.30 1.32 -15.02
N SER A 211 10.65 0.35 -14.17
CA SER A 211 10.57 -1.07 -14.53
C SER A 211 9.15 -1.52 -14.87
N LEU A 212 8.15 -1.07 -14.10
CA LEU A 212 6.75 -1.39 -14.41
C LEU A 212 6.35 -0.72 -15.72
N ARG A 213 6.63 0.57 -15.89
CA ARG A 213 6.32 1.31 -17.13
C ARG A 213 6.87 0.61 -18.35
N LEU A 214 8.15 0.21 -18.33
CA LEU A 214 8.77 -0.55 -19.42
C LEU A 214 8.02 -1.85 -19.72
N ALA A 215 7.57 -2.58 -18.70
CA ALA A 215 6.79 -3.80 -18.89
C ALA A 215 5.38 -3.56 -19.43
N LEU A 216 4.82 -2.34 -19.27
CA LEU A 216 3.50 -1.96 -19.76
C LEU A 216 3.51 -1.43 -21.21
N VAL A 217 4.68 -1.03 -21.76
CA VAL A 217 4.79 -0.40 -23.10
C VAL A 217 4.17 -1.25 -24.21
N ASP A 218 4.37 -2.56 -24.17
CA ASP A 218 3.89 -3.48 -25.21
C ASP A 218 2.44 -3.95 -24.98
N MET A 219 1.76 -3.43 -23.96
CA MET A 219 0.37 -3.80 -23.64
C MET A 219 -0.62 -2.82 -24.29
N ASP A 220 -1.78 -3.35 -24.73
CA ASP A 220 -2.88 -2.56 -25.28
C ASP A 220 -3.71 -1.86 -24.18
N LEU A 221 -3.07 -0.92 -23.49
CA LEU A 221 -3.64 -0.15 -22.39
C LEU A 221 -4.09 1.24 -22.85
N SER A 222 -5.05 1.82 -22.14
CA SER A 222 -5.29 3.26 -22.15
C SER A 222 -4.31 3.99 -21.23
N GLU A 223 -4.13 5.30 -21.46
CA GLU A 223 -3.31 6.16 -20.58
C GLU A 223 -3.82 6.17 -19.13
N VAL A 224 -5.14 6.01 -18.94
CA VAL A 224 -5.75 5.91 -17.59
C VAL A 224 -5.31 4.63 -16.90
N GLU A 225 -5.32 3.50 -17.62
CA GLU A 225 -4.87 2.21 -17.09
C GLU A 225 -3.40 2.26 -16.66
N GLU A 226 -2.50 2.72 -17.53
CA GLU A 226 -1.09 2.83 -17.20
C GLU A 226 -0.87 3.70 -15.94
N ARG A 227 -1.46 4.91 -15.90
CA ARG A 227 -1.35 5.81 -14.74
C ARG A 227 -1.93 5.19 -13.47
N TRP A 228 -3.03 4.44 -13.57
CA TRP A 228 -3.63 3.78 -12.41
C TRP A 228 -2.74 2.66 -11.88
N TYR A 229 -2.20 1.78 -12.74
CA TYR A 229 -1.27 0.73 -12.31
C TYR A 229 0.00 1.29 -11.65
N LEU A 230 0.57 2.36 -12.20
CA LEU A 230 1.70 3.06 -11.57
C LEU A 230 1.32 3.66 -10.21
N SER A 231 0.13 4.24 -10.09
CA SER A 231 -0.39 4.76 -8.82
C SER A 231 -0.60 3.66 -7.78
N VAL A 232 -1.13 2.50 -8.19
CA VAL A 232 -1.29 1.32 -7.32
C VAL A 232 0.06 0.82 -6.83
N LEU A 233 1.03 0.62 -7.74
CA LEU A 233 2.38 0.20 -7.36
C LEU A 233 2.99 1.11 -6.30
N LYS A 234 2.94 2.42 -6.53
CA LYS A 234 3.44 3.40 -5.58
C LYS A 234 2.76 3.27 -4.21
N SER A 235 1.43 3.15 -4.19
CA SER A 235 0.67 2.97 -2.96
C SER A 235 1.13 1.73 -2.19
N ARG A 236 1.29 0.59 -2.87
CA ARG A 236 1.73 -0.66 -2.24
C ARG A 236 3.18 -0.60 -1.75
N LEU A 237 4.05 0.09 -2.49
CA LEU A 237 5.44 0.33 -2.08
C LEU A 237 5.51 1.17 -0.79
N LYS A 238 4.63 2.15 -0.60
CA LYS A 238 4.52 2.89 0.68
C LYS A 238 4.19 1.95 1.84
N MET A 239 3.20 1.09 1.66
CA MET A 239 2.74 0.17 2.71
C MET A 239 3.84 -0.81 3.16
N VAL A 240 4.51 -1.47 2.19
CA VAL A 240 5.59 -2.40 2.52
C VAL A 240 6.81 -1.68 3.07
N THR A 241 7.09 -0.44 2.62
CA THR A 241 8.20 0.35 3.18
C THR A 241 7.92 0.76 4.63
N ALA A 242 6.68 1.13 4.96
CA ALA A 242 6.27 1.39 6.34
C ALA A 242 6.42 0.13 7.21
N LEU A 243 6.12 -1.05 6.66
CA LEU A 243 6.33 -2.34 7.33
C LEU A 243 7.83 -2.61 7.57
N HIS A 244 8.68 -2.40 6.56
CA HIS A 244 10.14 -2.59 6.68
C HIS A 244 10.78 -1.63 7.68
N ALA A 245 10.30 -0.39 7.77
CA ALA A 245 10.76 0.58 8.76
C ALA A 245 10.51 0.12 10.22
N LEU A 246 9.55 -0.78 10.42
CA LEU A 246 9.26 -1.43 11.72
C LEU A 246 10.08 -2.71 11.97
N GLY A 247 11.02 -3.03 11.08
CA GLY A 247 11.80 -4.27 11.16
C GLY A 247 10.96 -5.51 10.88
N ILE A 248 9.87 -5.37 10.10
CA ILE A 248 8.99 -6.48 9.74
C ILE A 248 9.14 -6.76 8.23
N SER A 249 9.36 -8.02 7.86
CA SER A 249 9.17 -8.51 6.48
C SER A 249 7.88 -9.31 6.40
N HIS A 250 7.05 -9.07 5.39
CA HIS A 250 5.75 -9.72 5.23
C HIS A 250 5.84 -11.21 4.90
N GLY A 251 6.75 -11.60 4.02
CA GLY A 251 7.04 -13.00 3.66
C GLY A 251 6.02 -13.72 2.76
N ASP A 252 4.90 -13.07 2.39
CA ASP A 252 3.85 -13.70 1.55
C ASP A 252 3.00 -12.68 0.77
N ILE A 253 3.64 -11.69 0.17
CA ILE A 253 2.93 -10.66 -0.59
C ILE A 253 2.28 -11.27 -1.84
N LYS A 254 0.95 -11.17 -1.93
CA LYS A 254 0.12 -11.63 -3.05
C LYS A 254 -0.89 -10.54 -3.43
N SER A 255 -1.62 -10.75 -4.54
CA SER A 255 -2.72 -9.85 -4.97
C SER A 255 -3.70 -9.55 -3.86
N ASP A 256 -4.05 -10.57 -3.08
CA ASP A 256 -5.12 -10.49 -2.10
C ASP A 256 -4.64 -9.76 -0.84
N CYS A 257 -3.34 -9.72 -0.55
CA CYS A 257 -2.77 -9.03 0.62
C CYS A 257 -2.99 -7.51 0.61
N PHE A 258 -3.46 -6.95 -0.50
CA PHE A 258 -3.64 -5.52 -0.70
C PHE A 258 -5.06 -5.12 -1.07
N GLY A 259 -6.01 -6.06 -1.11
CA GLY A 259 -7.36 -5.82 -1.66
C GLY A 259 -8.47 -6.04 -0.65
N LEU A 260 -9.63 -5.43 -0.90
CA LEU A 260 -10.89 -6.02 -0.45
C LEU A 260 -11.40 -6.97 -1.53
N PRO A 261 -12.14 -8.04 -1.16
CA PRO A 261 -12.68 -9.00 -2.12
C PRO A 261 -13.53 -8.37 -3.25
N VAL A 262 -14.00 -7.13 -3.08
CA VAL A 262 -14.93 -6.45 -4.00
C VAL A 262 -14.44 -5.07 -4.45
N SER A 263 -13.24 -4.64 -4.04
CA SER A 263 -12.70 -3.33 -4.46
C SER A 263 -11.28 -3.45 -4.99
N LEU A 264 -11.10 -2.99 -6.22
CA LEU A 264 -9.78 -2.86 -6.85
C LEU A 264 -8.91 -1.76 -6.24
N HIS A 265 -9.49 -0.90 -5.40
CA HIS A 265 -8.87 0.33 -4.97
C HIS A 265 -8.52 0.33 -3.48
N ASP A 266 -8.99 -0.64 -2.72
CA ASP A 266 -8.78 -0.70 -1.27
C ASP A 266 -7.34 -0.99 -0.87
N ILE A 267 -6.98 -0.58 0.36
CA ILE A 267 -5.61 -0.39 0.79
C ILE A 267 -5.48 -0.75 2.27
N ALA A 268 -5.24 -2.01 2.58
CA ALA A 268 -4.64 -2.41 3.85
C ALA A 268 -3.73 -3.62 3.59
N LEU A 269 -2.56 -3.62 4.22
CA LEU A 269 -1.65 -4.74 4.20
C LEU A 269 -1.99 -5.62 5.40
N TYR A 270 -2.35 -6.87 5.11
CA TYR A 270 -2.80 -7.83 6.11
C TYR A 270 -2.26 -9.23 5.78
N ASP A 271 -2.54 -10.19 6.67
CA ASP A 271 -2.06 -11.57 6.63
C ASP A 271 -0.56 -11.70 6.94
N PHE A 272 -0.22 -11.37 8.19
CA PHE A 272 1.16 -11.46 8.70
C PHE A 272 1.51 -12.87 9.21
N SER A 273 0.74 -13.89 8.85
CA SER A 273 0.90 -15.27 9.31
C SER A 273 2.22 -15.93 8.88
N ARG A 274 2.89 -15.35 7.87
CA ARG A 274 4.21 -15.77 7.37
C ARG A 274 5.29 -14.71 7.59
N SER A 275 4.95 -13.62 8.28
CA SER A 275 5.84 -12.50 8.48
C SER A 275 7.01 -12.86 9.40
N TYR A 276 8.10 -12.10 9.29
CA TYR A 276 9.14 -12.06 10.30
C TYR A 276 9.15 -10.66 10.90
N THR A 277 8.93 -10.58 12.21
CA THR A 277 9.17 -9.37 13.00
C THR A 277 10.53 -9.53 13.67
N PHE A 278 11.42 -8.56 13.50
CA PHE A 278 12.77 -8.63 14.04
C PHE A 278 12.77 -8.91 15.55
N THR A 279 13.70 -9.77 15.96
CA THR A 279 14.03 -10.11 17.34
C THR A 279 15.55 -10.02 17.52
N PRO A 280 16.05 -9.54 18.68
CA PRO A 280 17.49 -9.54 18.97
C PRO A 280 18.10 -10.94 18.90
N GLU A 281 17.32 -11.96 19.29
CA GLU A 281 17.71 -13.34 19.07
C GLU A 281 17.62 -13.73 17.60
N ARG A 282 18.67 -14.39 17.10
CA ARG A 282 18.67 -14.97 15.76
C ARG A 282 17.55 -16.02 15.67
N PRO A 283 16.63 -15.89 14.70
CA PRO A 283 15.55 -16.84 14.54
C PRO A 283 16.03 -18.11 13.82
N CYS A 284 15.33 -19.21 14.06
CA CYS A 284 15.61 -20.51 13.49
C CYS A 284 15.05 -20.68 12.07
N ARG A 285 15.05 -19.61 11.25
CA ARG A 285 14.40 -19.62 9.93
C ARG A 285 15.35 -19.98 8.80
N LEU A 286 14.97 -20.99 8.03
CA LEU A 286 15.60 -21.28 6.74
C LEU A 286 15.50 -20.05 5.84
N ARG A 287 16.65 -19.60 5.33
CA ARG A 287 16.78 -18.53 4.32
C ARG A 287 16.39 -17.13 4.79
N LEU A 288 16.41 -16.83 6.09
CA LEU A 288 16.30 -15.44 6.52
C LEU A 288 17.50 -14.63 5.98
N ARG A 289 17.21 -13.56 5.27
CA ARG A 289 18.23 -12.69 4.67
C ARG A 289 18.33 -11.40 5.48
N PRO A 290 19.42 -10.63 5.32
CA PRO A 290 19.44 -9.24 5.77
C PRO A 290 18.23 -8.48 5.24
N LEU A 291 17.67 -7.58 6.05
CA LEU A 291 16.44 -6.84 5.74
C LEU A 291 16.53 -6.14 4.38
N LYS A 292 17.70 -5.57 4.02
CA LYS A 292 17.92 -4.96 2.71
C LYS A 292 17.52 -5.88 1.54
N ARG A 293 17.91 -7.15 1.62
CA ARG A 293 17.59 -8.14 0.58
C ARG A 293 16.11 -8.53 0.61
N GLU A 294 15.51 -8.62 1.79
CA GLU A 294 14.07 -8.87 1.92
C GLU A 294 13.25 -7.72 1.34
N VAL A 295 13.66 -6.46 1.60
CA VAL A 295 13.05 -5.26 1.03
C VAL A 295 13.07 -5.33 -0.50
N ASP A 296 14.23 -5.63 -1.10
CA ASP A 296 14.35 -5.73 -2.56
C ASP A 296 13.48 -6.85 -3.14
N VAL A 297 13.36 -7.97 -2.44
CA VAL A 297 12.51 -9.10 -2.84
C VAL A 297 11.03 -8.72 -2.75
N GLU A 298 10.59 -8.15 -1.65
CA GLU A 298 9.20 -7.77 -1.43
C GLU A 298 8.76 -6.65 -2.38
N ARG A 299 9.60 -5.62 -2.60
CA ARG A 299 9.31 -4.58 -3.59
C ARG A 299 9.21 -5.14 -5.01
N ARG A 300 10.02 -6.17 -5.34
CA ARG A 300 9.90 -6.89 -6.63
C ARG A 300 8.58 -7.65 -6.72
N HIS A 301 8.19 -8.40 -5.69
CA HIS A 301 6.91 -9.13 -5.66
C HIS A 301 5.70 -8.20 -5.74
N VAL A 302 5.74 -7.03 -5.09
CA VAL A 302 4.70 -6.00 -5.22
C VAL A 302 4.57 -5.56 -6.68
N ARG A 303 5.70 -5.25 -7.34
CA ARG A 303 5.71 -4.87 -8.77
C ARG A 303 5.15 -5.98 -9.65
N GLU A 304 5.55 -7.23 -9.44
CA GLU A 304 5.05 -8.39 -10.17
C GLU A 304 3.54 -8.57 -9.98
N THR A 305 3.06 -8.42 -8.74
CA THR A 305 1.63 -8.45 -8.41
C THR A 305 0.84 -7.40 -9.21
N VAL A 306 1.34 -6.16 -9.28
CA VAL A 306 0.68 -5.09 -10.04
C VAL A 306 0.75 -5.35 -11.55
N LEU A 307 1.87 -5.88 -12.04
CA LEU A 307 1.99 -6.28 -13.44
C LEU A 307 0.97 -7.38 -13.80
N ASP A 308 0.72 -8.33 -12.90
CA ASP A 308 -0.28 -9.38 -13.12
C ASP A 308 -1.72 -8.81 -13.10
N LEU A 309 -1.99 -7.76 -12.31
CA LEU A 309 -3.24 -6.99 -12.41
C LEU A 309 -3.41 -6.31 -13.78
N ALA A 310 -2.32 -5.84 -14.38
CA ALA A 310 -2.32 -5.27 -15.71
C ALA A 310 -2.55 -6.32 -16.80
N LYS A 311 -1.83 -7.44 -16.75
CA LYS A 311 -2.01 -8.57 -17.69
C LYS A 311 -3.42 -9.15 -17.67
N SER A 312 -4.07 -9.13 -16.51
CA SER A 312 -5.46 -9.60 -16.35
C SER A 312 -6.50 -8.53 -16.67
N ALA A 313 -6.11 -7.39 -17.25
CA ALA A 313 -6.98 -6.29 -17.66
C ALA A 313 -7.98 -5.85 -16.56
N ARG A 314 -7.56 -5.93 -15.29
CA ARG A 314 -8.46 -5.77 -14.14
C ARG A 314 -9.19 -4.43 -14.12
N LEU A 315 -8.49 -3.34 -14.40
CA LEU A 315 -9.10 -2.01 -14.41
C LEU A 315 -10.06 -1.86 -15.59
N LEU A 316 -9.71 -2.38 -16.76
CA LEU A 316 -10.60 -2.34 -17.92
C LEU A 316 -11.89 -3.12 -17.67
N HIS A 317 -11.79 -4.33 -17.11
CA HIS A 317 -12.97 -5.11 -16.74
C HIS A 317 -13.85 -4.37 -15.74
N HIS A 318 -13.25 -3.68 -14.77
CA HIS A 318 -13.98 -2.82 -13.86
C HIS A 318 -14.74 -1.71 -14.57
N PHE A 319 -14.10 -0.96 -15.45
CA PHE A 319 -14.80 0.08 -16.22
C PHE A 319 -15.86 -0.50 -17.17
N ALA A 320 -15.62 -1.66 -17.78
CA ALA A 320 -16.61 -2.34 -18.60
C ALA A 320 -17.86 -2.72 -17.79
N THR A 321 -17.68 -3.25 -16.57
CA THR A 321 -18.78 -3.51 -15.63
C THR A 321 -19.45 -2.22 -15.19
N LEU A 322 -18.67 -1.19 -14.83
CA LEU A 322 -19.18 0.09 -14.34
C LEU A 322 -20.03 0.82 -15.38
N LEU A 323 -19.59 0.81 -16.64
CA LEU A 323 -20.29 1.40 -17.78
C LEU A 323 -21.35 0.48 -18.38
N ASN A 324 -21.48 -0.75 -17.88
CA ASN A 324 -22.36 -1.78 -18.44
C ASN A 324 -22.16 -1.97 -19.97
N THR A 325 -20.91 -2.15 -20.39
CA THR A 325 -20.51 -2.23 -21.81
C THR A 325 -19.44 -3.29 -22.04
N THR A 326 -18.99 -3.47 -23.29
CA THR A 326 -17.90 -4.41 -23.62
C THR A 326 -16.54 -3.82 -23.27
N ALA A 327 -15.53 -4.67 -23.09
CA ALA A 327 -14.16 -4.23 -22.79
C ALA A 327 -13.59 -3.32 -23.89
N GLU A 328 -13.90 -3.58 -25.16
CA GLU A 328 -13.46 -2.78 -26.30
C GLU A 328 -14.04 -1.37 -26.23
N LYS A 329 -15.37 -1.26 -26.05
CA LYS A 329 -16.04 0.03 -25.93
C LYS A 329 -15.58 0.82 -24.70
N ALA A 330 -15.40 0.15 -23.56
CA ALA A 330 -14.86 0.78 -22.35
C ALA A 330 -13.44 1.33 -22.61
N ARG A 331 -12.59 0.57 -23.32
CA ARG A 331 -11.24 1.02 -23.69
C ARG A 331 -11.29 2.24 -24.60
N ASP A 332 -12.16 2.24 -25.61
CA ASP A 332 -12.33 3.38 -26.51
C ASP A 332 -12.75 4.65 -25.73
N MET A 333 -13.69 4.52 -24.80
CA MET A 333 -14.09 5.63 -23.91
C MET A 333 -12.93 6.12 -23.05
N LEU A 334 -12.12 5.21 -22.49
CA LEU A 334 -10.92 5.57 -21.73
C LEU A 334 -9.85 6.26 -22.60
N ARG A 335 -9.86 6.09 -23.92
CA ARG A 335 -8.94 6.74 -24.87
C ARG A 335 -9.40 8.12 -25.36
N ILE A 336 -10.70 8.33 -25.60
CA ILE A 336 -11.23 9.59 -26.19
C ILE A 336 -11.24 10.75 -25.18
N ARG A 337 -10.27 11.66 -25.21
CA ARG A 337 -10.23 12.83 -24.30
C ARG A 337 -11.22 13.92 -24.72
N VAL A 338 -11.76 14.65 -23.74
CA VAL A 338 -12.55 15.86 -23.99
C VAL A 338 -11.64 16.95 -24.58
N PRO A 339 -12.04 17.61 -25.67
CA PRO A 339 -11.29 18.73 -26.23
C PRO A 339 -11.05 19.84 -25.20
N ARG A 340 -9.82 20.39 -25.17
CA ARG A 340 -9.41 21.41 -24.16
C ARG A 340 -10.35 22.61 -24.04
N HIS A 341 -10.94 23.05 -25.15
CA HIS A 341 -11.86 24.20 -25.16
C HIS A 341 -13.21 23.92 -24.49
N LEU A 342 -13.58 22.65 -24.29
CA LEU A 342 -14.81 22.23 -23.61
C LEU A 342 -14.59 21.93 -22.11
N LEU A 343 -13.33 21.79 -21.66
CA LEU A 343 -13.02 21.51 -20.24
C LEU A 343 -13.63 22.52 -19.26
N PRO A 344 -13.72 23.83 -19.56
CA PRO A 344 -14.33 24.78 -18.63
C PRO A 344 -15.81 24.49 -18.33
N THR A 345 -16.52 23.82 -19.24
CA THR A 345 -17.95 23.49 -19.09
C THR A 345 -18.18 22.03 -18.70
N GLU A 346 -17.28 21.12 -19.10
CA GLU A 346 -17.40 19.68 -18.88
C GLU A 346 -16.87 19.22 -17.51
N LEU A 347 -15.90 19.94 -16.94
CA LEU A 347 -15.36 19.62 -15.63
C LEU A 347 -16.18 20.26 -14.50
N SER A 348 -16.21 19.58 -13.36
CA SER A 348 -16.94 20.01 -12.17
C SER A 348 -15.99 20.13 -10.99
N VAL A 349 -16.29 21.01 -10.04
CA VAL A 349 -15.62 21.01 -8.73
C VAL A 349 -16.06 19.78 -7.96
N VAL A 350 -15.08 19.05 -7.43
CA VAL A 350 -15.33 17.91 -6.54
C VAL A 350 -14.81 18.27 -5.17
N ARG A 351 -15.70 18.36 -4.19
CA ARG A 351 -15.33 18.47 -2.78
C ARG A 351 -15.50 17.12 -2.09
N LEU A 352 -14.52 16.79 -1.26
CA LEU A 352 -14.44 15.57 -0.49
C LEU A 352 -14.31 15.95 0.98
N SER A 353 -15.21 15.41 1.80
CA SER A 353 -15.11 15.48 3.26
C SER A 353 -14.50 14.16 3.75
N ILE A 354 -13.18 14.04 3.82
CA ILE A 354 -12.47 12.76 3.90
C ILE A 354 -11.28 12.80 4.87
N ILE A 355 -10.80 11.63 5.26
CA ILE A 355 -9.60 11.51 6.08
C ILE A 355 -8.36 11.58 5.18
N LEU A 356 -7.42 12.47 5.50
CA LEU A 356 -6.17 12.65 4.75
C LEU A 356 -5.03 11.74 5.29
N GLU A 357 -4.08 11.38 4.41
CA GLU A 357 -2.84 10.67 4.77
C GLU A 357 -1.92 11.56 5.64
N ASN A 358 -1.84 12.84 5.29
CA ASN A 358 -0.98 13.84 5.93
C ASN A 358 -1.71 15.20 5.96
N SER A 359 -1.31 16.08 6.88
CA SER A 359 -1.72 17.49 6.92
C SER A 359 -1.04 18.35 5.86
N ASP A 360 0.05 17.86 5.27
CA ASP A 360 0.78 18.61 4.25
C ASP A 360 -0.03 18.73 2.95
N PRO A 361 0.08 19.85 2.22
CA PRO A 361 -0.57 20.01 0.93
C PRO A 361 -0.11 18.95 -0.10
N PHE A 362 -1.05 18.29 -0.76
CA PHE A 362 -0.72 17.32 -1.82
C PHE A 362 -1.80 17.22 -2.89
N PHE A 363 -1.41 16.79 -4.09
CA PHE A 363 -2.32 16.34 -5.13
C PHE A 363 -2.60 14.83 -5.00
N PRO A 364 -3.83 14.31 -5.18
CA PRO A 364 -4.15 12.94 -4.82
C PRO A 364 -3.73 11.96 -5.92
N SER A 365 -3.34 10.75 -5.53
CA SER A 365 -3.00 9.70 -6.48
C SER A 365 -4.27 9.11 -7.11
N LEU A 366 -4.18 8.73 -8.40
CA LEU A 366 -5.32 8.19 -9.15
C LEU A 366 -5.95 6.97 -8.48
N SER A 367 -5.13 6.06 -7.93
CA SER A 367 -5.62 4.86 -7.23
C SER A 367 -6.37 5.17 -5.93
N SER A 368 -6.07 6.31 -5.29
CA SER A 368 -6.73 6.70 -4.03
C SER A 368 -7.99 7.52 -4.25
N ILE A 369 -8.03 8.34 -5.31
CA ILE A 369 -9.16 9.23 -5.62
C ILE A 369 -10.28 8.51 -6.38
N LEU A 370 -9.96 7.51 -7.22
CA LEU A 370 -10.92 6.83 -8.07
C LEU A 370 -12.17 6.32 -7.32
N PRO A 371 -12.09 5.67 -6.15
CA PRO A 371 -13.28 5.25 -5.38
C PRO A 371 -14.26 6.38 -5.08
N PHE A 372 -13.76 7.59 -4.87
CA PHE A 372 -14.58 8.76 -4.55
C PHE A 372 -15.25 9.35 -5.81
N LEU A 373 -14.70 9.08 -6.99
CA LEU A 373 -15.24 9.52 -8.26
C LEU A 373 -16.27 8.53 -8.84
N GLU A 374 -16.40 7.34 -8.27
CA GLU A 374 -17.34 6.33 -8.76
C GLU A 374 -18.81 6.71 -8.46
N PRO A 375 -19.78 6.19 -9.22
CA PRO A 375 -21.20 6.50 -9.05
C PRO A 375 -21.74 6.27 -7.64
N THR A 376 -21.30 5.18 -6.99
CA THR A 376 -21.72 4.84 -5.62
C THR A 376 -21.33 5.91 -4.60
N ALA A 377 -20.21 6.60 -4.84
CA ALA A 377 -19.69 7.65 -3.95
C ALA A 377 -20.15 9.05 -4.35
N SER A 378 -20.06 9.37 -5.64
CA SER A 378 -20.29 10.71 -6.18
C SER A 378 -21.75 10.99 -6.53
N GLY A 379 -22.58 9.96 -6.68
CA GLY A 379 -23.93 10.07 -7.23
C GLY A 379 -23.97 10.44 -8.71
N ARG A 380 -22.83 10.45 -9.41
CA ARG A 380 -22.73 10.81 -10.83
C ARG A 380 -22.70 9.56 -11.73
N PRO A 381 -23.08 9.67 -13.02
CA PRO A 381 -22.99 8.55 -13.95
C PRO A 381 -21.56 8.04 -14.16
N ALA A 382 -21.41 6.79 -14.60
CA ALA A 382 -20.11 6.16 -14.82
C ALA A 382 -19.26 6.89 -15.88
N GLU A 383 -19.90 7.49 -16.87
CA GLU A 383 -19.27 8.30 -17.91
C GLU A 383 -18.61 9.55 -17.32
N TRP A 384 -19.21 10.14 -16.28
CA TRP A 384 -18.60 11.24 -15.54
C TRP A 384 -17.31 10.78 -14.85
N THR A 385 -17.32 9.62 -14.19
CA THR A 385 -16.11 9.04 -13.58
C THR A 385 -15.00 8.89 -14.63
N VAL A 386 -15.33 8.36 -15.82
CA VAL A 386 -14.37 8.22 -16.94
C VAL A 386 -13.79 9.57 -17.34
N THR A 387 -14.61 10.61 -17.50
CA THR A 387 -14.14 11.96 -17.82
C THR A 387 -13.19 12.49 -16.75
N MET A 388 -13.57 12.37 -15.47
CA MET A 388 -12.79 12.89 -14.35
C MET A 388 -11.41 12.23 -14.24
N VAL A 389 -11.32 10.90 -14.41
CA VAL A 389 -10.03 10.19 -14.27
C VAL A 389 -9.07 10.51 -15.42
N LYS A 390 -9.59 10.73 -16.63
CA LYS A 390 -8.79 11.11 -17.80
C LYS A 390 -8.22 12.51 -17.66
N HIS A 391 -9.00 13.40 -17.07
CA HIS A 391 -8.69 14.82 -16.91
C HIS A 391 -8.18 15.17 -15.52
N LEU A 392 -7.82 14.19 -14.68
CA LEU A 392 -7.34 14.45 -13.32
C LEU A 392 -6.17 15.44 -13.31
N ASP A 393 -5.26 15.38 -14.29
CA ASP A 393 -4.11 16.29 -14.38
C ASP A 393 -4.48 17.72 -14.78
N ASP A 394 -5.71 17.94 -15.24
CA ASP A 394 -6.30 19.26 -15.55
C ASP A 394 -6.95 19.91 -14.31
N PHE A 395 -6.83 19.29 -13.13
CA PHE A 395 -7.27 19.86 -11.85
C PHE A 395 -6.12 20.44 -11.03
N VAL A 396 -6.48 21.35 -10.14
CA VAL A 396 -5.68 21.72 -8.97
C VAL A 396 -6.40 21.23 -7.72
N CYS A 397 -5.61 20.77 -6.75
CA CYS A 397 -6.12 20.39 -5.46
C CYS A 397 -6.15 21.62 -4.54
N VAL A 398 -7.24 21.79 -3.79
CA VAL A 398 -7.29 22.68 -2.62
C VAL A 398 -7.20 21.83 -1.36
N SER A 399 -6.16 22.07 -0.56
CA SER A 399 -5.91 21.40 0.72
C SER A 399 -5.82 22.43 1.84
N TYR A 400 -6.21 22.04 3.05
CA TYR A 400 -6.27 22.93 4.20
C TYR A 400 -5.38 22.42 5.32
N SER A 401 -4.64 23.33 5.94
CA SER A 401 -3.79 23.04 7.08
C SER A 401 -4.00 24.10 8.16
N GLU A 402 -3.94 23.68 9.42
CA GLU A 402 -4.04 24.57 10.57
C GLU A 402 -2.65 25.14 10.88
N MET A 403 -2.55 26.48 10.97
CA MET A 403 -1.31 27.12 11.43
C MET A 403 -1.24 27.03 12.96
N LYS A 404 -0.26 26.28 13.48
CA LYS A 404 -0.06 26.11 14.93
C LYS A 404 0.64 27.30 15.62
N ASP A 405 1.19 28.23 14.85
CA ASP A 405 2.03 29.33 15.38
C ASP A 405 1.38 30.70 15.15
N CYS A 406 0.39 31.04 15.95
CA CYS A 406 -0.03 32.44 16.10
C CYS A 406 0.07 32.82 17.58
N ALA A 407 0.91 33.81 17.89
CA ALA A 407 1.13 34.37 19.23
C ALA A 407 -0.11 35.01 19.88
N VAL A 408 -1.29 34.87 19.26
CA VAL A 408 -2.57 35.42 19.71
C VAL A 408 -3.56 34.26 19.90
N PRO A 409 -3.81 33.82 21.15
CA PRO A 409 -4.63 32.64 21.47
C PRO A 409 -6.11 32.70 21.03
N SER A 410 -6.59 33.85 20.53
CA SER A 410 -8.01 34.09 20.24
C SER A 410 -8.39 34.04 18.75
N LYS A 411 -7.44 33.80 17.83
CA LYS A 411 -7.72 33.72 16.38
C LYS A 411 -7.02 32.50 15.77
N SER A 412 -7.80 31.57 15.22
CA SER A 412 -7.27 30.47 14.41
C SER A 412 -7.14 30.91 12.94
N PHE A 413 -6.05 30.49 12.30
CA PHE A 413 -5.81 30.70 10.88
C PHE A 413 -5.82 29.36 10.16
N ILE A 414 -6.48 29.33 9.01
CA ILE A 414 -6.41 28.20 8.08
C ILE A 414 -5.55 28.63 6.90
N LEU A 415 -4.57 27.80 6.58
CA LEU A 415 -3.80 27.92 5.36
C LEU A 415 -4.41 27.00 4.30
N ALA A 416 -5.00 27.60 3.26
CA ALA A 416 -5.43 26.88 2.08
C ALA A 416 -4.32 26.91 1.02
N SER A 417 -3.93 25.72 0.54
CA SER A 417 -2.90 25.56 -0.48
C SER A 417 -3.49 24.95 -1.75
N LEU A 418 -3.26 25.63 -2.88
CA LEU A 418 -3.61 25.15 -4.22
C LEU A 418 -2.41 24.39 -4.79
N VAL A 419 -2.57 23.11 -5.08
CA VAL A 419 -1.48 22.20 -5.49
C VAL A 419 -1.78 21.64 -6.88
N SER A 420 -0.83 21.76 -7.81
CA SER A 420 -0.93 21.19 -9.15
C SER A 420 -0.77 19.66 -9.13
N SER A 421 -1.14 19.00 -10.23
CA SER A 421 -0.89 17.56 -10.44
C SER A 421 0.59 17.18 -10.34
N GLY A 422 1.50 18.10 -10.66
CA GLY A 422 2.95 17.95 -10.47
C GLY A 422 3.43 18.09 -9.03
N GLY A 423 2.54 18.39 -8.08
CA GLY A 423 2.87 18.62 -6.67
C GLY A 423 3.41 20.01 -6.37
N VAL A 424 3.31 20.95 -7.30
CA VAL A 424 3.76 22.34 -7.11
C VAL A 424 2.65 23.13 -6.44
N ILE A 425 2.97 23.82 -5.35
CA ILE A 425 2.05 24.77 -4.72
C ILE A 425 1.97 26.01 -5.61
N ILE A 426 0.79 26.26 -6.18
CA ILE A 426 0.50 27.37 -7.09
C ILE A 426 0.19 28.64 -6.29
N GLU A 427 -0.60 28.50 -5.22
CA GLU A 427 -1.05 29.61 -4.40
C GLU A 427 -1.25 29.14 -2.95
N GLN A 428 -0.97 30.04 -1.99
CA GLN A 428 -1.28 29.84 -0.58
C GLN A 428 -2.05 31.02 -0.03
N LEU A 429 -3.18 30.73 0.61
CA LEU A 429 -4.10 31.73 1.15
C LEU A 429 -4.22 31.52 2.67
N SER A 430 -3.89 32.56 3.43
CA SER A 430 -4.12 32.60 4.86
C SER A 430 -5.49 33.20 5.15
N LEU A 431 -6.38 32.41 5.75
CA LEU A 431 -7.74 32.79 6.06
C LEU A 431 -7.94 32.89 7.58
N LEU A 432 -8.56 34.00 8.00
CA LEU A 432 -8.97 34.22 9.38
C LEU A 432 -10.27 33.46 9.65
N CYS A 433 -10.28 32.59 10.66
CA CYS A 433 -11.50 31.92 11.11
C CYS A 433 -12.15 32.71 12.26
N PRO A 434 -13.34 33.32 12.05
CA PRO A 434 -13.98 34.19 13.05
C PRO A 434 -14.56 33.43 14.27
N HIS A 435 -14.72 32.11 14.17
CA HIS A 435 -15.15 31.24 15.27
C HIS A 435 -14.05 30.20 15.47
N GLY A 436 -13.39 30.19 16.62
CA GLY A 436 -12.11 29.52 16.91
C GLY A 436 -12.04 27.99 16.75
N SER A 437 -12.98 27.36 16.04
CA SER A 437 -12.88 25.97 15.58
C SER A 437 -12.87 25.92 14.05
N PRO A 438 -11.80 25.45 13.40
CA PRO A 438 -11.84 25.19 11.97
C PRO A 438 -12.97 24.18 11.64
N PRO A 439 -13.64 24.27 10.48
CA PRO A 439 -14.48 23.18 10.00
C PRO A 439 -13.64 21.89 10.01
N SER A 440 -14.29 20.74 10.28
CA SER A 440 -13.63 19.45 10.52
C SER A 440 -12.45 19.21 9.58
N LYS A 441 -11.36 18.65 10.13
CA LYS A 441 -9.97 18.54 9.60
C LYS A 441 -9.80 17.75 8.28
N SER A 442 -10.79 17.77 7.41
CA SER A 442 -11.10 16.72 6.45
C SER A 442 -11.64 17.27 5.12
N ALA A 443 -11.59 18.57 4.86
CA ALA A 443 -12.03 19.11 3.57
C ALA A 443 -10.90 19.00 2.53
N PHE A 444 -11.23 18.56 1.33
CA PHE A 444 -10.33 18.47 0.19
C PHE A 444 -11.13 18.80 -1.07
N ALA A 445 -10.57 19.54 -2.03
CA ALA A 445 -11.27 19.80 -3.28
C ALA A 445 -10.39 19.62 -4.51
N LEU A 446 -11.01 19.19 -5.60
CA LEU A 446 -10.46 19.24 -6.95
C LEU A 446 -11.18 20.35 -7.71
N LEU A 447 -10.41 21.34 -8.14
CA LEU A 447 -10.87 22.48 -8.92
C LEU A 447 -10.31 22.41 -10.35
N PRO A 448 -11.13 22.54 -11.40
CA PRO A 448 -10.60 22.61 -12.76
C PRO A 448 -9.60 23.77 -12.91
N SER A 449 -8.38 23.47 -13.34
CA SER A 449 -7.31 24.47 -13.49
C SER A 449 -7.69 25.61 -14.43
N THR A 450 -8.51 25.31 -15.45
CA THR A 450 -9.05 26.29 -16.39
C THR A 450 -9.91 27.37 -15.75
N TRP A 451 -10.41 27.15 -14.53
CA TRP A 451 -11.23 28.13 -13.81
C TRP A 451 -10.41 29.14 -13.01
N LEU A 452 -9.12 28.88 -12.75
CA LEU A 452 -8.27 29.76 -11.93
C LEU A 452 -8.08 31.16 -12.55
N GLY A 453 -8.15 31.28 -13.88
CA GLY A 453 -8.01 32.57 -14.56
C GLY A 453 -9.22 33.50 -14.41
N THR A 454 -10.37 32.98 -13.96
CA THR A 454 -11.64 33.73 -13.89
C THR A 454 -12.30 33.69 -12.52
N LEU A 455 -11.84 32.83 -11.61
CA LEU A 455 -12.36 32.74 -10.25
C LEU A 455 -11.60 33.62 -9.27
N ASP A 456 -12.33 34.25 -8.37
CA ASP A 456 -11.78 34.75 -7.12
C ASP A 456 -11.46 33.55 -6.22
N THR A 457 -10.17 33.20 -6.13
CA THR A 457 -9.69 32.04 -5.36
C THR A 457 -9.96 32.19 -3.86
N ARG A 458 -9.92 33.41 -3.30
CA ARG A 458 -10.23 33.64 -1.89
C ARG A 458 -11.70 33.35 -1.61
N ARG A 459 -12.60 33.87 -2.45
CA ARG A 459 -14.04 33.64 -2.32
C ARG A 459 -14.38 32.16 -2.49
N LEU A 460 -13.77 31.48 -3.46
CA LEU A 460 -13.92 30.03 -3.64
C LEU A 460 -13.52 29.25 -2.40
N VAL A 461 -12.33 29.51 -1.84
CA VAL A 461 -11.84 28.78 -0.66
C VAL A 461 -12.76 29.03 0.54
N TRP A 462 -13.28 30.24 0.69
CA TRP A 462 -14.27 30.56 1.72
C TRP A 462 -15.55 29.72 1.59
N ILE A 463 -16.05 29.57 0.37
CA ILE A 463 -17.24 28.76 0.06
C ILE A 463 -17.01 27.28 0.34
N LEU A 464 -15.86 26.74 -0.07
CA LEU A 464 -15.51 25.33 0.18
C LEU A 464 -15.42 24.99 1.69
N LEU A 465 -15.11 25.99 2.52
CA LEU A 465 -15.03 25.87 3.97
C LEU A 465 -16.36 26.10 4.68
N HIS A 466 -17.16 27.07 4.21
CA HIS A 466 -18.24 27.64 5.01
C HIS A 466 -19.62 27.60 4.36
N SER A 467 -19.76 27.30 3.07
CA SER A 467 -21.11 27.29 2.48
C SER A 467 -21.93 26.13 3.07
N PRO A 468 -23.21 26.38 3.44
CA PRO A 468 -24.12 25.36 3.98
C PRO A 468 -24.30 24.18 3.04
N SER A 469 -24.23 24.41 1.72
CA SER A 469 -24.30 23.37 0.69
C SER A 469 -23.13 22.38 0.75
N PHE A 470 -22.09 22.75 1.49
CA PHE A 470 -20.94 21.91 1.80
C PHE A 470 -20.88 21.48 3.28
N CYS A 471 -21.82 21.90 4.12
CA CYS A 471 -21.97 21.39 5.48
C CYS A 471 -22.65 20.00 5.47
N GLY A 472 -22.04 19.05 4.77
CA GLY A 472 -22.42 17.64 4.82
C GLY A 472 -21.83 16.94 6.05
N THR A 473 -22.38 15.78 6.40
CA THR A 473 -21.73 14.86 7.35
C THR A 473 -20.33 14.47 6.86
N GLU A 474 -19.44 14.06 7.78
CA GLU A 474 -18.14 13.49 7.39
C GLU A 474 -18.34 12.39 6.33
N LYS A 475 -17.40 12.26 5.39
CA LYS A 475 -17.33 11.20 4.36
C LYS A 475 -18.33 11.36 3.22
N THR A 476 -18.53 12.60 2.76
CA THR A 476 -19.38 12.97 1.63
C THR A 476 -18.57 13.43 0.42
N VAL A 477 -19.06 13.11 -0.77
CA VAL A 477 -18.58 13.65 -2.05
C VAL A 477 -19.64 14.62 -2.58
N THR A 478 -19.24 15.88 -2.78
CA THR A 478 -20.11 16.91 -3.35
C THR A 478 -19.54 17.34 -4.69
N VAL A 479 -20.37 17.32 -5.73
CA VAL A 479 -19.96 17.70 -7.10
C VAL A 479 -20.80 18.88 -7.55
N LEU A 480 -20.13 19.97 -7.93
CA LEU A 480 -20.78 21.18 -8.42
C LEU A 480 -20.29 21.53 -9.83
N ASP A 481 -21.24 21.79 -10.71
CA ASP A 481 -20.92 22.42 -11.98
C ASP A 481 -20.61 23.92 -11.80
N ARG A 482 -20.21 24.56 -12.90
CA ARG A 482 -19.81 25.96 -12.89
C ARG A 482 -20.94 26.91 -12.46
N GLN A 483 -22.16 26.66 -12.94
CA GLN A 483 -23.31 27.54 -12.67
C GLN A 483 -23.74 27.43 -11.21
N GLN A 484 -23.73 26.21 -10.67
CA GLN A 484 -23.98 25.96 -9.26
C GLN A 484 -22.95 26.67 -8.39
N LEU A 485 -21.66 26.56 -8.71
CA LEU A 485 -20.60 27.28 -7.99
C LEU A 485 -20.76 28.80 -8.07
N ASP A 486 -21.03 29.36 -9.25
CA ASP A 486 -21.22 30.80 -9.41
C ASP A 486 -22.46 31.31 -8.62
N THR A 487 -23.47 30.47 -8.44
CA THR A 487 -24.67 30.77 -7.63
C THR A 487 -24.31 30.81 -6.14
N GLU A 488 -23.65 29.76 -5.64
CA GLU A 488 -23.10 29.72 -4.26
C GLU A 488 -22.18 30.90 -3.99
N MET A 489 -21.33 31.25 -4.97
CA MET A 489 -20.47 32.41 -4.87
C MET A 489 -21.26 33.68 -4.62
N LYS A 490 -22.34 33.93 -5.37
CA LYS A 490 -23.14 35.15 -5.21
C LYS A 490 -23.83 35.25 -3.85
N GLU A 491 -24.25 34.14 -3.28
CA GLU A 491 -24.97 34.10 -1.99
C GLU A 491 -24.06 34.38 -0.79
N VAL A 492 -22.78 34.04 -0.90
CA VAL A 492 -21.79 34.28 0.15
C VAL A 492 -21.14 35.67 -0.06
N HIS A 493 -21.56 36.64 0.75
CA HIS A 493 -21.10 38.04 0.74
C HIS A 493 -19.91 38.28 1.68
#